data_AF-Q5JHD9-F1
#
_entry.id   AF-Q5JHD9-F1
#
_cell.length_a   1.000
_cell.length_b   1.000
_cell.length_c   1.000
_cell.angle_alpha   90.00
_cell.angle_beta   90.00
_cell.angle_gamma   90.00
#
_symmetry.space_group_name_H-M   'P 1'
#
loop_
_entity.id
_entity.type
_entity.pdbx_description
1 polymer ?
#
loop_
_entity_poly.entity_id
_entity_poly.type
_entity_poly.pdbx_seq_one_letter_code
_entity_poly.pdbx_strand_id
1 'polypeptide(L)'
;MAIGATLYPFFSPWGILVILPLYGLHALVLASIVYRFGRPRFETLYLAGVIFGLYEAYITKIIWNPDWESPIQVGGISILELLVVVFFWHPFMSFMMAVGTAELLTSRRKLLPEFVLKRPLLFAMVLGALESSNSPSPVHSFLSLASTLAVILLLVRWWRNRYEGENLDDLLPTLGELKFLVPILLAYYIALGLGIKREAIPGLGAQAFVWFLYALTFYLLYRALKKSRGLDVEQTAAPSLRKLVVLSAVWIISGVAFSTLELFIPELKFVIIALLWLFGAVVGLVSFFRSAQWALAE
;
A
#
# COMPACT_ATOMS: atom_id res chain seq x y z
N MET A 1 16.70 -3.12 7.08
CA MET A 1 16.30 -1.95 6.27
C MET A 1 14.81 -2.10 6.01
N ALA A 2 13.98 -1.45 6.82
CA ALA A 2 12.53 -1.49 6.64
C ALA A 2 12.14 -0.65 5.42
N ILE A 3 11.37 -1.22 4.50
CA ILE A 3 10.93 -0.56 3.26
C ILE A 3 9.89 0.55 3.56
N GLY A 4 9.19 0.45 4.69
CA GLY A 4 8.28 1.48 5.19
C GLY A 4 9.03 2.76 5.57
N ALA A 5 8.72 3.88 4.90
CA ALA A 5 9.33 5.20 5.07
C ALA A 5 10.79 5.32 4.58
N THR A 6 11.06 4.85 3.34
CA THR A 6 12.31 5.18 2.63
C THR A 6 12.35 6.68 2.33
N LEU A 7 13.31 7.41 2.89
CA LEU A 7 13.56 8.81 2.54
C LEU A 7 14.05 8.94 1.10
N TYR A 8 13.62 10.00 0.42
CA TYR A 8 14.01 10.31 -0.96
C TYR A 8 13.76 9.14 -1.94
N PRO A 9 12.53 8.60 -2.03
CA PRO A 9 12.23 7.43 -2.85
C PRO A 9 12.50 7.65 -4.35
N PHE A 10 12.43 8.90 -4.83
CA PHE A 10 12.70 9.23 -6.24
C PHE A 10 14.15 9.64 -6.53
N PHE A 11 15.01 9.71 -5.51
CA PHE A 11 16.39 10.20 -5.66
C PHE A 11 17.43 9.21 -5.13
N SER A 12 17.02 7.99 -4.81
CA SER A 12 17.92 6.90 -4.42
C SER A 12 17.94 5.80 -5.48
N PRO A 13 19.10 5.16 -5.75
CA PRO A 13 19.16 4.01 -6.66
C PRO A 13 18.22 2.88 -6.24
N TRP A 14 18.12 2.62 -4.93
CA TRP A 14 17.20 1.63 -4.38
C TRP A 14 15.73 1.98 -4.64
N GLY A 15 15.35 3.25 -4.45
CA GLY A 15 14.00 3.72 -4.73
C GLY A 15 13.61 3.57 -6.19
N ILE A 16 14.50 3.94 -7.12
CA ILE A 16 14.24 3.93 -8.56
C ILE A 16 14.29 2.52 -9.15
N LEU A 17 15.27 1.69 -8.74
CA LEU A 17 15.52 0.38 -9.37
C LEU A 17 14.80 -0.77 -8.65
N VAL A 18 14.42 -0.61 -7.38
CA VAL A 18 13.83 -1.69 -6.59
C VAL A 18 12.43 -1.33 -6.14
N ILE A 19 12.24 -0.26 -5.37
CA ILE A 19 10.94 0.06 -4.77
C ILE A 19 9.92 0.42 -5.85
N LEU A 20 10.24 1.41 -6.69
CA LEU A 20 9.30 1.91 -7.70
C LEU A 20 8.87 0.82 -8.70
N PRO A 21 9.76 0.01 -9.28
CA PRO A 21 9.36 -1.06 -10.19
C PRO A 21 8.62 -2.18 -9.46
N LEU A 22 9.06 -2.59 -8.28
CA LEU A 22 8.40 -3.68 -7.53
C LEU A 22 6.95 -3.32 -7.17
N TYR A 23 6.74 -2.15 -6.58
CA TYR A 23 5.41 -1.69 -6.19
C TYR A 23 4.56 -1.36 -7.41
N GLY A 24 5.14 -0.73 -8.43
CA GLY A 24 4.48 -0.40 -9.69
C GLY A 24 4.00 -1.64 -10.43
N LEU A 25 4.86 -2.66 -10.60
CA LEU A 25 4.50 -3.93 -11.25
C LEU A 25 3.39 -4.65 -10.50
N HIS A 26 3.47 -4.72 -9.17
CA HIS A 26 2.39 -5.31 -8.37
C HIS A 26 1.06 -4.57 -8.56
N ALA A 27 1.09 -3.24 -8.46
CA ALA A 27 -0.10 -2.42 -8.62
C ALA A 27 -0.72 -2.63 -10.00
N LEU A 28 0.09 -2.59 -11.07
CA LEU A 28 -0.36 -2.81 -12.44
C LEU A 28 -0.94 -4.21 -12.65
N VAL A 29 -0.25 -5.26 -12.20
CA VAL A 29 -0.70 -6.65 -12.37
C VAL A 29 -2.01 -6.89 -11.61
N LEU A 30 -2.06 -6.53 -10.32
CA LEU A 30 -3.23 -6.81 -9.49
C LEU A 30 -4.42 -5.91 -9.85
N ALA A 31 -4.20 -4.64 -10.17
CA ALA A 31 -5.27 -3.78 -10.68
C ALA A 31 -5.80 -4.35 -12.00
N SER A 32 -4.94 -4.72 -12.95
CA SER A 32 -5.40 -5.32 -14.21
C SER A 32 -6.25 -6.57 -13.97
N ILE A 33 -5.85 -7.45 -13.05
CA ILE A 33 -6.65 -8.63 -12.69
C ILE A 33 -8.04 -8.20 -12.16
N VAL A 34 -8.11 -7.25 -11.23
CA VAL A 34 -9.38 -6.79 -10.67
C VAL A 34 -10.30 -6.22 -11.75
N TYR A 35 -9.77 -5.39 -12.63
CA TYR A 35 -10.53 -4.68 -13.65
C TYR A 35 -10.94 -5.58 -14.83
N ARG A 36 -10.12 -6.57 -15.19
CA ARG A 36 -10.41 -7.49 -16.30
C ARG A 36 -11.38 -8.61 -15.91
N PHE A 37 -11.37 -9.04 -14.65
CA PHE A 37 -12.15 -10.19 -14.19
C PHE A 37 -13.31 -9.86 -13.26
N GLY A 38 -13.48 -8.60 -12.88
CA GLY A 38 -14.54 -8.10 -12.01
C GLY A 38 -14.73 -6.59 -12.14
N ARG A 39 -15.18 -5.94 -11.06
CA ARG A 39 -15.27 -4.49 -10.93
C ARG A 39 -14.47 -4.01 -9.73
N PRO A 40 -13.76 -2.87 -9.85
CA PRO A 40 -13.03 -2.31 -8.73
C PRO A 40 -14.01 -1.81 -7.68
N ARG A 41 -13.85 -2.30 -6.45
CA ARG A 41 -14.54 -1.81 -5.26
C ARG A 41 -13.66 -2.06 -4.05
N PHE A 42 -14.12 -1.61 -2.89
CA PHE A 42 -13.43 -1.84 -1.63
C PHE A 42 -13.00 -3.31 -1.45
N GLU A 43 -13.94 -4.26 -1.56
CA GLU A 43 -13.66 -5.67 -1.25
C GLU A 43 -12.68 -6.32 -2.24
N THR A 44 -12.83 -6.06 -3.56
CA THR A 44 -11.96 -6.63 -4.58
C THR A 44 -10.56 -6.02 -4.53
N LEU A 45 -10.46 -4.70 -4.32
CA LEU A 45 -9.18 -4.02 -4.20
C LEU A 45 -8.48 -4.35 -2.88
N TYR A 46 -9.21 -4.45 -1.77
CA TYR A 46 -8.63 -4.82 -0.49
C TYR A 46 -8.05 -6.24 -0.53
N LEU A 47 -8.80 -7.24 -1.03
CA LEU A 47 -8.31 -8.62 -1.14
C LEU A 47 -7.11 -8.74 -2.10
N ALA A 48 -7.14 -8.03 -3.23
CA ALA A 48 -5.97 -7.92 -4.10
C ALA A 48 -4.78 -7.25 -3.37
N GLY A 49 -5.04 -6.23 -2.57
CA GLY A 49 -4.08 -5.59 -1.70
C GLY A 49 -3.50 -6.50 -0.61
N VAL A 50 -4.25 -7.49 -0.12
CA VAL A 50 -3.73 -8.52 0.81
C VAL A 50 -2.75 -9.45 0.08
N ILE A 51 -3.02 -9.81 -1.18
CA ILE A 51 -2.05 -10.54 -2.01
C ILE A 51 -0.78 -9.71 -2.23
N PHE A 52 -0.93 -8.39 -2.43
CA PHE A 52 0.18 -7.44 -2.42
C PHE A 52 0.93 -7.53 -1.08
N GLY A 53 0.28 -7.41 0.06
CA GLY A 53 0.95 -7.50 1.37
C GLY A 53 1.67 -8.82 1.62
N LEU A 54 1.12 -9.94 1.15
CA LEU A 54 1.73 -11.26 1.33
C LEU A 54 3.06 -11.40 0.59
N TYR A 55 3.34 -10.60 -0.44
CA TYR A 55 4.65 -10.66 -1.09
C TYR A 55 5.78 -10.21 -0.18
N GLU A 56 5.49 -9.20 0.65
CA GLU A 56 6.48 -8.54 1.49
C GLU A 56 7.08 -9.57 2.46
N ALA A 57 6.27 -10.55 2.89
CA ALA A 57 6.72 -11.72 3.63
C ALA A 57 7.89 -12.43 2.95
N TYR A 58 7.84 -12.68 1.65
CA TYR A 58 8.90 -13.40 0.93
C TYR A 58 10.09 -12.51 0.55
N ILE A 59 9.85 -11.23 0.26
CA ILE A 59 10.94 -10.33 -0.13
C ILE A 59 11.75 -9.91 1.09
N THR A 60 11.12 -9.37 2.13
CA THR A 60 11.84 -8.82 3.29
C THR A 60 11.93 -9.75 4.49
N LYS A 61 11.15 -10.84 4.51
CA LYS A 61 11.08 -11.80 5.62
C LYS A 61 10.61 -11.14 6.92
N ILE A 62 9.99 -9.96 6.86
CA ILE A 62 9.63 -9.18 8.05
C ILE A 62 8.68 -9.93 8.99
N ILE A 63 7.78 -10.75 8.45
CA ILE A 63 6.85 -11.54 9.27
C ILE A 63 7.51 -12.77 9.92
N TRP A 64 8.71 -13.16 9.53
CA TRP A 64 9.43 -14.31 10.09
C TRP A 64 10.63 -13.88 10.94
N ASN A 65 11.32 -12.82 10.50
CA ASN A 65 12.51 -12.27 11.15
C ASN A 65 12.50 -10.73 11.04
N PRO A 66 11.63 -10.05 11.83
CA PRO A 66 11.58 -8.59 11.86
C PRO A 66 12.92 -8.00 12.31
N ASP A 67 13.22 -6.77 11.87
CA ASP A 67 14.44 -6.04 12.27
C ASP A 67 14.38 -5.59 13.75
N TRP A 68 13.23 -5.72 14.41
CA TRP A 68 12.97 -5.34 15.80
C TRP A 68 12.41 -6.53 16.57
N GLU A 69 12.48 -6.45 17.90
CA GLU A 69 11.85 -7.43 18.77
C GLU A 69 10.34 -7.45 18.52
N SER A 70 9.83 -8.59 18.05
CA SER A 70 8.40 -8.79 17.90
C SER A 70 7.81 -9.17 19.26
N PRO A 71 6.79 -8.44 19.75
CA PRO A 71 6.18 -8.73 21.03
C PRO A 71 5.43 -10.07 21.04
N ILE A 72 4.98 -10.56 19.86
CA ILE A 72 4.17 -11.78 19.75
C ILE A 72 4.59 -12.56 18.51
N GLN A 73 5.26 -13.70 18.74
CA GLN A 73 5.56 -14.69 17.71
C GLN A 73 4.82 -16.00 17.99
N VAL A 74 4.12 -16.51 16.98
CA VAL A 74 3.40 -17.80 17.06
C VAL A 74 3.79 -18.64 15.85
N GLY A 75 4.33 -19.85 16.09
CA GLY A 75 4.73 -20.76 15.02
C GLY A 75 5.79 -20.20 14.06
N GLY A 76 6.64 -19.29 14.53
CA GLY A 76 7.64 -18.60 13.70
C GLY A 76 7.07 -17.44 12.87
N ILE A 77 5.84 -17.00 13.15
CA ILE A 77 5.22 -15.82 12.52
C ILE A 77 5.09 -14.70 13.55
N SER A 78 5.63 -13.53 13.24
CA SER A 78 5.38 -12.28 13.94
C SER A 78 3.96 -11.80 13.67
N ILE A 79 3.09 -11.92 14.67
CA ILE A 79 1.65 -11.65 14.50
C ILE A 79 1.40 -10.17 14.23
N LEU A 80 2.07 -9.26 14.95
CA LEU A 80 1.88 -7.82 14.72
C LEU A 80 2.30 -7.43 13.29
N GLU A 81 3.42 -7.96 12.80
CA GLU A 81 3.86 -7.68 11.42
C GLU A 81 2.90 -8.26 10.40
N LEU A 82 2.41 -9.48 10.61
CA LEU A 82 1.37 -10.04 9.76
C LEU A 82 0.14 -9.11 9.70
N LEU A 83 -0.36 -8.69 10.86
CA LEU A 83 -1.56 -7.85 10.94
C LEU A 83 -1.35 -6.48 10.30
N VAL A 84 -0.21 -5.85 10.54
CA VAL A 84 0.02 -4.50 10.00
C VAL A 84 0.51 -4.56 8.57
N VAL A 85 1.56 -5.29 8.27
CA VAL A 85 2.19 -5.29 6.93
C VAL A 85 1.26 -5.92 5.91
N VAL A 86 0.68 -7.09 6.21
CA VAL A 86 -0.10 -7.87 5.24
C VAL A 86 -1.55 -7.44 5.18
N PHE A 87 -2.21 -7.19 6.32
CA PHE A 87 -3.64 -6.88 6.35
C PHE A 87 -3.96 -5.38 6.35
N PHE A 88 -3.01 -4.49 6.64
CA PHE A 88 -3.27 -3.06 6.71
C PHE A 88 -2.43 -2.23 5.73
N TRP A 89 -1.13 -2.13 5.98
CA TRP A 89 -0.22 -1.22 5.30
C TRP A 89 -0.23 -1.43 3.79
N HIS A 90 0.11 -2.63 3.32
CA HIS A 90 0.19 -2.88 1.88
C HIS A 90 -1.18 -2.84 1.19
N PRO A 91 -2.25 -3.46 1.74
CA PRO A 91 -3.56 -3.36 1.12
C PRO A 91 -4.05 -1.93 0.98
N PHE A 92 -3.98 -1.13 2.04
CA PHE A 92 -4.48 0.23 2.03
C PHE A 92 -3.51 1.19 1.37
N MET A 93 -2.30 1.31 1.92
CA MET A 93 -1.36 2.37 1.58
C MET A 93 -0.65 2.14 0.26
N SER A 94 -0.20 0.92 0.01
CA SER A 94 0.61 0.61 -1.17
C SER A 94 -0.24 0.30 -2.40
N PHE A 95 -1.40 -0.34 -2.21
CA PHE A 95 -2.25 -0.77 -3.32
C PHE A 95 -3.51 0.10 -3.50
N MET A 96 -4.44 0.08 -2.54
CA MET A 96 -5.74 0.76 -2.69
C MET A 96 -5.61 2.27 -2.85
N MET A 97 -4.75 2.92 -2.06
CA MET A 97 -4.52 4.36 -2.19
C MET A 97 -3.91 4.71 -3.55
N ALA A 98 -2.98 3.90 -4.07
CA ALA A 98 -2.38 4.13 -5.38
C ALA A 98 -3.42 3.98 -6.50
N VAL A 99 -4.13 2.86 -6.55
CA VAL A 99 -5.17 2.59 -7.57
C VAL A 99 -6.33 3.57 -7.44
N GLY A 100 -6.80 3.83 -6.21
CA GLY A 100 -7.90 4.75 -5.95
C GLY A 100 -7.56 6.20 -6.26
N THR A 101 -6.30 6.62 -6.09
CA THR A 101 -5.84 7.95 -6.51
C THR A 101 -5.76 8.04 -8.03
N ALA A 102 -5.20 7.03 -8.71
CA ALA A 102 -5.19 6.98 -10.17
C ALA A 102 -6.61 7.05 -10.75
N GLU A 103 -7.56 6.36 -10.12
CA GLU A 103 -8.98 6.39 -10.47
C GLU A 103 -9.63 7.74 -10.27
N LEU A 104 -9.39 8.36 -9.12
CA LEU A 104 -9.92 9.69 -8.81
C LEU A 104 -9.40 10.76 -9.78
N LEU A 105 -8.15 10.61 -10.26
CA LEU A 105 -7.52 11.53 -11.20
C LEU A 105 -7.90 11.26 -12.67
N THR A 106 -8.21 10.02 -13.03
CA THR A 106 -8.52 9.61 -14.41
C THR A 106 -10.03 9.56 -14.64
N SER A 107 -10.70 8.59 -14.03
CA SER A 107 -12.08 8.17 -14.35
C SER A 107 -13.13 8.63 -13.35
N ARG A 108 -12.70 9.32 -12.28
CA ARG A 108 -13.55 9.95 -11.26
C ARG A 108 -14.40 8.96 -10.45
N ARG A 109 -14.00 7.67 -10.40
CA ARG A 109 -14.68 6.66 -9.56
C ARG A 109 -14.27 6.76 -8.10
N LYS A 110 -15.25 6.58 -7.21
CA LYS A 110 -15.09 6.63 -5.75
C LYS A 110 -14.65 5.27 -5.21
N LEU A 111 -13.35 5.01 -5.30
CA LEU A 111 -12.76 3.74 -4.82
C LEU A 111 -11.98 3.87 -3.52
N LEU A 112 -11.60 5.09 -3.16
CA LEU A 112 -10.95 5.36 -1.88
C LEU A 112 -11.93 5.10 -0.73
N PRO A 113 -11.48 4.50 0.39
CA PRO A 113 -12.34 4.25 1.53
C PRO A 113 -12.99 5.54 2.06
N GLU A 114 -14.26 5.45 2.47
CA GLU A 114 -15.01 6.64 2.89
C GLU A 114 -14.35 7.40 4.05
N PHE A 115 -13.68 6.69 4.97
CA PHE A 115 -13.00 7.34 6.09
C PHE A 115 -11.84 8.24 5.63
N VAL A 116 -11.17 7.90 4.52
CA VAL A 116 -10.15 8.74 3.88
C VAL A 116 -10.80 9.97 3.27
N LEU A 117 -11.90 9.79 2.54
CA LEU A 117 -12.59 10.87 1.83
C LEU A 117 -13.31 11.85 2.77
N LYS A 118 -13.86 11.36 3.89
CA LYS A 118 -14.56 12.16 4.90
C LYS A 118 -13.61 12.97 5.79
N ARG A 119 -12.38 12.49 6.00
CA ARG A 119 -11.39 13.13 6.88
C ARG A 119 -10.01 13.26 6.20
N PRO A 120 -9.92 13.92 5.03
CA PRO A 120 -8.69 13.93 4.23
C PRO A 120 -7.54 14.68 4.92
N LEU A 121 -7.85 15.71 5.72
CA LEU A 121 -6.83 16.46 6.48
C LEU A 121 -6.19 15.61 7.59
N LEU A 122 -7.01 14.85 8.32
CA LEU A 122 -6.52 13.93 9.35
C LEU A 122 -5.65 12.85 8.70
N PHE A 123 -6.07 12.32 7.56
CA PHE A 123 -5.30 11.33 6.83
C PHE A 123 -3.96 11.90 6.34
N ALA A 124 -3.95 13.09 5.73
CA ALA A 124 -2.73 13.78 5.32
C ALA A 124 -1.75 13.99 6.50
N MET A 125 -2.29 14.36 7.67
CA MET A 125 -1.51 14.54 8.90
C MET A 125 -0.88 13.22 9.39
N VAL A 126 -1.66 12.13 9.42
CA VAL A 126 -1.17 10.82 9.83
C VAL A 126 -0.12 10.30 8.85
N LEU A 127 -0.32 10.47 7.55
CA LEU A 127 0.65 10.03 6.54
C LEU A 127 1.97 10.80 6.61
N GLY A 128 1.92 12.11 6.85
CA GLY A 128 3.14 12.91 6.95
C GLY A 128 3.96 12.51 8.17
N ALA A 129 3.29 12.29 9.30
CA ALA A 129 3.89 11.75 10.52
C ALA A 129 4.54 10.37 10.28
N LEU A 130 3.81 9.43 9.67
CA LEU A 130 4.32 8.08 9.41
C LEU A 130 5.49 8.07 8.43
N GLU A 131 5.49 8.89 7.38
CA GLU A 131 6.61 8.97 6.44
C GLU A 131 7.86 9.56 7.06
N SER A 132 7.71 10.44 8.05
CA SER A 132 8.83 11.02 8.78
C SER A 132 9.25 10.19 10.00
N SER A 133 8.64 9.02 10.22
CA SER A 133 8.91 8.19 11.40
C SER A 133 10.36 7.70 11.44
N ASN A 134 11.00 7.54 10.29
CA ASN A 134 12.39 7.09 10.16
C ASN A 134 13.36 8.23 9.80
N SER A 135 12.90 9.48 9.88
CA SER A 135 13.74 10.62 9.53
C SER A 135 14.74 10.95 10.63
N PRO A 136 16.03 11.16 10.32
CA PRO A 136 17.05 11.46 11.32
C PRO A 136 17.00 12.92 11.82
N SER A 137 16.30 13.82 11.11
CA SER A 137 16.13 15.20 11.55
C SER A 137 14.93 15.89 10.87
N PRO A 138 14.38 16.98 11.46
CA PRO A 138 13.32 17.76 10.83
C PRO A 138 13.68 18.32 9.45
N VAL A 139 14.96 18.64 9.23
CA VAL A 139 15.45 19.12 7.94
C VAL A 139 15.40 17.99 6.90
N HIS A 140 15.82 16.77 7.28
CA HIS A 140 15.72 15.61 6.39
C HIS A 140 14.26 15.26 6.06
N SER A 141 13.35 15.35 7.05
CA SER A 141 11.91 15.17 6.82
C SER A 141 11.40 16.18 5.82
N PHE A 142 11.68 17.46 6.04
CA PHE A 142 11.24 18.52 5.13
C PHE A 142 11.76 18.31 3.71
N LEU A 143 13.07 18.07 3.54
CA LEU A 143 13.67 17.90 2.22
C LEU A 143 13.15 16.64 1.50
N SER A 144 12.97 15.53 2.22
CA SER A 144 12.42 14.29 1.65
C SER A 144 10.97 14.49 1.21
N LEU A 145 10.11 15.05 2.08
CA LEU A 145 8.71 15.28 1.77
C LEU A 145 8.54 16.31 0.64
N ALA A 146 9.27 17.43 0.69
CA ALA A 146 9.19 18.49 -0.31
C ALA A 146 9.66 18.02 -1.70
N SER A 147 10.78 17.29 -1.77
CA SER A 147 11.29 16.75 -3.04
C SER A 147 10.36 15.69 -3.62
N THR A 148 9.82 14.80 -2.77
CA THR A 148 8.81 13.79 -3.15
C THR A 148 7.53 14.45 -3.67
N LEU A 149 7.05 15.49 -2.97
CA LEU A 149 5.87 16.25 -3.40
C LEU A 149 6.09 16.93 -4.75
N ALA A 150 7.26 17.54 -4.97
CA ALA A 150 7.56 18.19 -6.24
C ALA A 150 7.45 17.20 -7.41
N VAL A 151 8.05 16.01 -7.27
CA VAL A 151 7.95 14.94 -8.27
C VAL A 151 6.50 14.49 -8.47
N ILE A 152 5.77 14.21 -7.38
CA ILE A 152 4.37 13.76 -7.46
C ILE A 152 3.48 14.82 -8.11
N LEU A 153 3.61 16.11 -7.77
CA LEU A 153 2.81 17.17 -8.38
C LEU A 153 3.09 17.32 -9.88
N LEU A 154 4.36 17.15 -10.30
CA LEU A 154 4.71 17.15 -11.72
C LEU A 154 4.08 15.95 -12.45
N LEU A 155 4.15 14.76 -11.86
CA LEU A 155 3.54 13.55 -12.41
C LEU A 155 2.01 13.66 -12.47
N VAL A 156 1.36 14.16 -11.43
CA VAL A 156 -0.09 14.38 -11.39
C VAL A 156 -0.52 15.41 -12.42
N ARG A 157 0.23 16.52 -12.56
CA ARG A 157 -0.06 17.54 -13.59
C ARG A 157 0.08 16.95 -14.99
N TRP A 158 1.16 16.21 -15.25
CA TRP A 158 1.38 15.55 -16.53
C TRP A 158 0.27 14.53 -16.84
N TRP A 159 -0.08 13.69 -15.85
CA TRP A 159 -1.13 12.68 -15.98
C TRP A 159 -2.49 13.31 -16.30
N ARG A 160 -2.92 14.31 -15.52
CA ARG A 160 -4.22 14.97 -15.73
C ARG A 160 -4.31 15.65 -17.10
N ASN A 161 -3.24 16.28 -17.55
CA ASN A 161 -3.21 16.91 -18.87
C ASN A 161 -3.40 15.91 -20.01
N ARG A 162 -3.09 14.63 -19.79
CA ARG A 162 -3.09 13.61 -20.84
C ARG A 162 -4.27 12.65 -20.77
N TYR A 163 -4.77 12.35 -19.57
CA TYR A 163 -5.67 11.23 -19.30
C TYR A 163 -6.90 11.60 -18.45
N GLU A 164 -7.07 12.87 -18.04
CA GLU A 164 -8.26 13.27 -17.26
C GLU A 164 -9.54 13.04 -18.08
N GLY A 165 -10.47 12.26 -17.53
CA GLY A 165 -11.74 11.90 -18.18
C GLY A 165 -11.70 10.56 -18.93
N GLU A 166 -10.53 9.93 -19.08
CA GLU A 166 -10.43 8.58 -19.64
C GLU A 166 -10.85 7.50 -18.63
N ASN A 167 -11.13 6.28 -19.11
CA ASN A 167 -11.37 5.13 -18.24
C ASN A 167 -10.04 4.44 -17.91
N LEU A 168 -9.74 4.22 -16.63
CA LEU A 168 -8.53 3.52 -16.23
C LEU A 168 -8.51 2.07 -16.73
N ASP A 169 -9.68 1.47 -16.96
CA ASP A 169 -9.85 0.14 -17.57
C ASP A 169 -9.12 0.03 -18.91
N ASP A 170 -9.10 1.14 -19.67
CA ASP A 170 -8.48 1.23 -21.00
C ASP A 170 -6.97 1.51 -20.91
N LEU A 171 -6.52 2.08 -19.80
CA LEU A 171 -5.11 2.41 -19.54
C LEU A 171 -4.33 1.30 -18.82
N LEU A 172 -5.04 0.41 -18.12
CA LEU A 172 -4.42 -0.73 -17.44
C LEU A 172 -3.94 -1.78 -18.45
N PRO A 173 -2.85 -2.51 -18.14
CA PRO A 173 -2.36 -3.59 -18.96
C PRO A 173 -3.45 -4.55 -19.46
N THR A 174 -3.33 -4.90 -20.73
CA THR A 174 -4.11 -5.95 -21.38
C THR A 174 -3.63 -7.33 -20.94
N LEU A 175 -4.43 -8.37 -21.18
CA LEU A 175 -4.01 -9.76 -20.92
C LEU A 175 -2.75 -10.15 -21.71
N GLY A 176 -2.51 -9.52 -22.87
CA GLY A 176 -1.28 -9.73 -23.65
C GLY A 176 -0.06 -9.15 -22.93
N GLU A 177 -0.15 -7.92 -22.43
CA GLU A 177 0.94 -7.25 -21.71
C GLU A 177 1.22 -7.91 -20.36
N LEU A 178 0.19 -8.42 -19.67
CA LEU A 178 0.37 -9.18 -18.43
C LEU A 178 1.24 -10.42 -18.60
N LYS A 179 1.28 -11.03 -19.80
CA LYS A 179 2.20 -12.16 -20.10
C LYS A 179 3.67 -11.76 -19.98
N PHE A 180 3.99 -10.48 -20.07
CA PHE A 180 5.36 -9.96 -19.89
C PHE A 180 5.56 -9.39 -18.49
N LEU A 181 4.59 -8.64 -17.97
CA LEU A 181 4.70 -8.03 -16.64
C LEU A 181 4.76 -9.06 -15.52
N VAL A 182 4.00 -10.16 -15.62
CA VAL A 182 4.00 -11.21 -14.59
C VAL A 182 5.37 -11.91 -14.49
N PRO A 183 6.01 -12.39 -15.59
CA PRO A 183 7.36 -12.93 -15.50
C PRO A 183 8.40 -11.95 -14.95
N ILE A 184 8.33 -10.67 -15.32
CA ILE A 184 9.25 -9.65 -14.77
C ILE A 184 9.02 -9.51 -13.26
N LEU A 185 7.77 -9.45 -12.82
CA LEU A 185 7.45 -9.39 -11.41
C LEU A 185 7.96 -10.63 -10.66
N LEU A 186 7.77 -11.84 -11.21
CA LEU A 186 8.30 -13.07 -10.64
C LEU A 186 9.83 -13.08 -10.58
N ALA A 187 10.51 -12.52 -11.59
CA ALA A 187 11.97 -12.36 -11.56
C ALA A 187 12.41 -11.45 -10.41
N TYR A 188 11.68 -10.36 -10.14
CA TYR A 188 11.92 -9.51 -8.96
C TYR A 188 11.72 -10.28 -7.66
N TYR A 189 10.68 -11.11 -7.54
CA TYR A 189 10.47 -11.95 -6.36
C TYR A 189 11.63 -12.91 -6.12
N ILE A 190 12.11 -13.58 -7.17
CA ILE A 190 13.20 -14.53 -7.05
C ILE A 190 14.50 -13.79 -6.70
N ALA A 191 14.82 -12.73 -7.43
CA ALA A 191 16.05 -11.97 -7.22
C ALA A 191 16.10 -11.35 -5.81
N LEU A 192 15.06 -10.65 -5.39
CA LEU A 192 15.00 -10.00 -4.07
C LEU A 192 14.76 -11.01 -2.96
N GLY A 193 13.94 -12.03 -3.20
CA GLY A 193 13.68 -13.13 -2.27
C GLY A 193 14.92 -13.95 -1.94
N LEU A 194 15.85 -14.12 -2.89
CA LEU A 194 17.12 -14.80 -2.64
C LEU A 194 18.24 -13.84 -2.20
N GLY A 195 18.14 -12.56 -2.58
CA GLY A 195 19.16 -11.53 -2.29
C GLY A 195 19.03 -10.84 -0.93
N ILE A 196 17.81 -10.71 -0.39
CA ILE A 196 17.56 -9.99 0.87
C ILE A 196 17.32 -11.00 1.99
N LYS A 197 18.12 -10.95 3.06
CA LYS A 197 17.99 -11.78 4.28
C LYS A 197 17.72 -13.25 3.97
N ARG A 198 18.60 -13.87 3.19
CA ARG A 198 18.44 -15.25 2.74
C ARG A 198 18.39 -16.24 3.91
N GLU A 199 19.16 -15.95 4.94
CA GLU A 199 19.22 -16.70 6.20
C GLU A 199 17.90 -16.67 6.99
N ALA A 200 17.02 -15.71 6.71
CA ALA A 200 15.72 -15.58 7.36
C ALA A 200 14.59 -16.35 6.65
N ILE A 201 14.90 -17.18 5.66
CA ILE A 201 13.91 -18.06 5.02
C ILE A 201 13.41 -19.06 6.08
N PRO A 202 12.10 -19.11 6.35
CA PRO A 202 11.57 -19.88 7.46
C PRO A 202 11.47 -21.37 7.13
N GLY A 203 11.27 -22.19 8.17
CA GLY A 203 10.93 -23.60 8.01
C GLY A 203 9.55 -23.82 7.36
N LEU A 204 9.29 -25.07 6.95
CA LEU A 204 8.09 -25.46 6.20
C LEU A 204 6.76 -25.07 6.88
N GLY A 205 6.67 -25.13 8.21
CA GLY A 205 5.44 -24.80 8.94
C GLY A 205 5.01 -23.34 8.74
N ALA A 206 5.93 -22.41 8.93
CA ALA A 206 5.68 -20.98 8.71
C ALA A 206 5.43 -20.65 7.24
N GLN A 207 6.08 -21.36 6.29
CA GLN A 207 5.76 -21.22 4.87
C GLN A 207 4.35 -21.72 4.54
N ALA A 208 3.98 -22.90 5.06
CA ALA A 208 2.66 -23.49 4.84
C ALA A 208 1.53 -22.58 5.33
N PHE A 209 1.75 -21.87 6.45
CA PHE A 209 0.80 -20.86 6.91
C PHE A 209 0.61 -19.71 5.91
N VAL A 210 1.70 -19.17 5.35
CA VAL A 210 1.61 -18.10 4.34
C VAL A 210 1.00 -18.60 3.03
N TRP A 211 1.32 -19.84 2.62
CA TRP A 211 0.67 -20.48 1.46
C TRP A 211 -0.83 -20.65 1.67
N PHE A 212 -1.26 -21.04 2.87
CA PHE A 212 -2.67 -21.09 3.21
C PHE A 212 -3.33 -19.72 3.10
N LEU A 213 -2.69 -18.65 3.61
CA LEU A 213 -3.21 -17.28 3.47
C LEU A 213 -3.30 -16.84 2.00
N TYR A 214 -2.32 -17.18 1.17
CA TYR A 214 -2.41 -16.96 -0.28
C TYR A 214 -3.60 -17.70 -0.87
N ALA A 215 -3.73 -19.01 -0.63
CA ALA A 215 -4.81 -19.82 -1.17
C ALA A 215 -6.19 -19.30 -0.75
N LEU A 216 -6.35 -18.97 0.54
CA LEU A 216 -7.57 -18.37 1.09
C LEU A 216 -7.87 -17.03 0.41
N THR A 217 -6.89 -16.13 0.32
CA THR A 217 -7.09 -14.80 -0.25
C THR A 217 -7.38 -14.86 -1.75
N PHE A 218 -6.71 -15.73 -2.50
CA PHE A 218 -7.01 -15.97 -3.91
C PHE A 218 -8.43 -16.52 -4.10
N TYR A 219 -8.86 -17.47 -3.27
CA TYR A 219 -10.22 -17.99 -3.31
C TYR A 219 -11.27 -16.90 -3.03
N LEU A 220 -11.06 -16.11 -1.97
CA LEU A 220 -11.94 -14.99 -1.62
C LEU A 220 -11.97 -13.93 -2.74
N LEU A 221 -10.81 -13.58 -3.30
CA LEU A 221 -10.73 -12.64 -4.41
C LEU A 221 -11.46 -13.18 -5.64
N TYR A 222 -11.29 -14.45 -6.00
CA TYR A 222 -12.01 -15.07 -7.11
C TYR A 222 -13.53 -14.95 -6.94
N ARG A 223 -14.04 -15.31 -5.75
CA ARG A 223 -15.46 -15.17 -5.41
C ARG A 223 -15.92 -13.72 -5.49
N ALA A 224 -15.14 -12.81 -4.93
CA ALA A 224 -15.41 -11.38 -4.92
C ALA A 224 -15.46 -10.79 -6.34
N LEU A 225 -14.53 -11.18 -7.21
CA LEU A 225 -14.48 -10.76 -8.60
C LEU A 225 -15.71 -11.26 -9.35
N LYS A 226 -16.07 -12.54 -9.21
CA LYS A 226 -17.29 -13.10 -9.82
C LYS A 226 -18.54 -12.33 -9.39
N LYS A 227 -18.70 -12.07 -8.09
CA LYS A 227 -19.84 -11.33 -7.53
C LYS A 227 -19.87 -9.86 -7.95
N SER A 228 -18.71 -9.26 -8.19
CA SER A 228 -18.60 -7.86 -8.61
C SER A 228 -18.99 -7.60 -10.06
N ARG A 229 -19.11 -8.65 -10.89
CA ARG A 229 -19.49 -8.52 -12.30
C ARG A 229 -20.91 -7.98 -12.40
N GLY A 230 -21.06 -6.82 -13.02
CA GLY A 230 -22.37 -6.17 -13.21
C GLY A 230 -22.77 -5.20 -12.10
N LEU A 231 -21.92 -4.98 -11.09
CA LEU A 231 -22.13 -3.89 -10.14
C LEU A 231 -21.54 -2.60 -10.68
N ASP A 232 -22.30 -1.52 -10.59
CA ASP A 232 -21.84 -0.19 -10.93
C ASP A 232 -20.89 0.36 -9.87
N VAL A 233 -20.00 1.25 -10.29
CA VAL A 233 -19.05 1.92 -9.41
C VAL A 233 -19.47 3.39 -9.28
N GLU A 234 -19.64 3.83 -8.03
CA GLU A 234 -20.05 5.19 -7.71
C GLU A 234 -19.03 6.22 -8.26
N GLN A 235 -19.54 7.29 -8.84
CA GLN A 235 -18.75 8.40 -9.36
C GLN A 235 -18.60 9.49 -8.29
N THR A 236 -17.50 10.23 -8.33
CA THR A 236 -17.20 11.35 -7.40
C THR A 236 -16.47 12.47 -8.12
N ALA A 237 -16.58 13.69 -7.60
CA ALA A 237 -15.76 14.79 -8.10
C ALA A 237 -14.28 14.58 -7.75
N ALA A 238 -13.39 14.85 -8.72
CA ALA A 238 -11.96 14.93 -8.48
C ALA A 238 -11.64 16.12 -7.53
N PRO A 239 -10.62 16.00 -6.66
CA PRO A 239 -10.22 17.09 -5.80
C PRO A 239 -9.66 18.25 -6.62
N SER A 240 -10.02 19.47 -6.23
CA SER A 240 -9.44 20.67 -6.85
C SER A 240 -7.94 20.76 -6.55
N LEU A 241 -7.17 21.38 -7.45
CA LEU A 241 -5.73 21.59 -7.24
C LEU A 241 -5.45 22.34 -5.94
N ARG A 242 -6.30 23.33 -5.58
CA ARG A 242 -6.22 24.04 -4.31
C ARG A 242 -6.34 23.09 -3.12
N LYS A 243 -7.28 22.13 -3.15
CA LYS A 243 -7.44 21.13 -2.10
C LYS A 243 -6.21 20.23 -2.00
N LEU A 244 -5.65 19.80 -3.13
CA LEU A 244 -4.41 19.02 -3.15
C LEU A 244 -3.24 19.78 -2.50
N VAL A 245 -3.03 21.05 -2.86
CA VAL A 245 -1.99 21.90 -2.26
C VAL A 245 -2.16 22.03 -0.74
N VAL A 246 -3.39 22.22 -0.25
CA VAL A 246 -3.66 22.29 1.20
C VAL A 246 -3.33 20.96 1.89
N LEU A 247 -3.74 19.83 1.31
CA LEU A 247 -3.43 18.51 1.86
C LEU A 247 -1.92 18.24 1.87
N SER A 248 -1.22 18.63 0.81
CA SER A 248 0.24 18.52 0.71
C SER A 248 0.96 19.38 1.76
N ALA A 249 0.47 20.60 2.02
CA ALA A 249 1.03 21.45 3.07
C ALA A 249 0.84 20.82 4.46
N VAL A 250 -0.36 20.29 4.76
CA VAL A 250 -0.64 19.58 6.02
C VAL A 250 0.26 18.36 6.18
N TRP A 251 0.43 17.58 5.11
CA TRP A 251 1.31 16.42 5.09
C TRP A 251 2.78 16.82 5.39
N ILE A 252 3.33 17.84 4.73
CA ILE A 252 4.69 18.34 5.04
C ILE A 252 4.81 18.81 6.50
N ILE A 253 3.89 19.69 6.94
CA ILE A 253 3.93 20.27 8.29
C ILE A 253 3.87 19.16 9.35
N SER A 254 2.98 18.19 9.16
CA SER A 254 2.82 17.08 10.09
C SER A 254 4.06 16.19 10.17
N GLY A 255 4.70 15.90 9.03
CA GLY A 255 5.94 15.12 9.01
C GLY A 255 7.10 15.82 9.70
N VAL A 256 7.29 17.11 9.40
CA VAL A 256 8.31 17.93 10.10
C VAL A 256 8.03 17.98 11.59
N ALA A 257 6.80 18.28 12.01
CA ALA A 257 6.41 18.33 13.42
C ALA A 257 6.64 16.98 14.12
N PHE A 258 6.34 15.87 13.45
CA PHE A 258 6.52 14.53 14.02
C PHE A 258 7.99 14.15 14.19
N SER A 259 8.85 14.50 13.23
CA SER A 259 10.30 14.32 13.40
C SER A 259 10.90 15.27 14.44
N THR A 260 10.32 16.47 14.62
CA THR A 260 10.73 17.37 15.70
C THR A 260 10.37 16.80 17.06
N LEU A 261 9.24 16.10 17.18
CA LEU A 261 8.81 15.46 18.42
C LEU A 261 9.85 14.49 18.97
N GLU A 262 10.56 13.76 18.10
CA GLU A 262 11.64 12.84 18.48
C GLU A 262 12.77 13.52 19.27
N LEU A 263 13.05 14.79 18.97
CA LEU A 263 14.10 15.57 19.63
C LEU A 263 13.74 15.94 21.06
N PHE A 264 12.44 16.00 21.38
CA PHE A 264 11.95 16.45 22.68
C PHE A 264 11.39 15.32 23.53
N ILE A 265 10.64 14.38 22.93
CA ILE A 265 9.90 13.32 23.62
C ILE A 265 9.88 12.06 22.73
N PRO A 266 11.00 11.33 22.60
CA PRO A 266 11.09 10.15 21.75
C PRO A 266 10.11 9.03 22.15
N GLU A 267 9.81 8.90 23.44
CA GLU A 267 8.85 7.91 23.95
C GLU A 267 7.44 8.19 23.44
N LEU A 268 7.04 9.46 23.34
CA LEU A 268 5.74 9.84 22.83
C LEU A 268 5.62 9.52 21.34
N LYS A 269 6.67 9.76 20.55
CA LYS A 269 6.73 9.34 19.14
C LYS A 269 6.52 7.83 19.02
N PHE A 270 7.23 7.04 19.83
CA PHE A 270 7.08 5.58 19.85
C PHE A 270 5.64 5.15 20.19
N VAL A 271 5.05 5.73 21.23
CA VAL A 271 3.66 5.43 21.63
C VAL A 271 2.67 5.77 20.52
N ILE A 272 2.83 6.92 19.86
CA ILE A 272 1.96 7.31 18.73
C ILE A 272 2.07 6.28 17.60
N ILE A 273 3.28 5.88 17.22
CA ILE A 273 3.50 4.86 16.19
C ILE A 273 2.83 3.55 16.63
N ALA A 274 3.13 3.04 17.82
CA ALA A 274 2.54 1.79 18.31
C ALA A 274 1.01 1.81 18.27
N LEU A 275 0.37 2.92 18.70
CA LEU A 275 -1.08 3.08 18.64
C LEU A 275 -1.62 3.11 17.21
N LEU A 276 -0.94 3.80 16.28
CA LEU A 276 -1.32 3.83 14.87
C LEU A 276 -1.21 2.43 14.23
N TRP A 277 -0.18 1.67 14.57
CA TRP A 277 0.02 0.31 14.06
C TRP A 277 -1.03 -0.65 14.62
N LEU A 278 -1.34 -0.56 15.93
CA LEU A 278 -2.43 -1.34 16.54
C LEU A 278 -3.79 -1.00 15.94
N PHE A 279 -4.08 0.28 15.76
CA PHE A 279 -5.31 0.73 15.10
C PHE A 279 -5.37 0.20 13.65
N GLY A 280 -4.26 0.30 12.92
CA GLY A 280 -4.13 -0.24 11.58
C GLY A 280 -4.40 -1.74 11.51
N ALA A 281 -3.82 -2.53 12.41
CA ALA A 281 -4.06 -3.96 12.53
C ALA A 281 -5.55 -4.29 12.72
N VAL A 282 -6.24 -3.56 13.60
CA VAL A 282 -7.69 -3.72 13.81
C VAL A 282 -8.48 -3.38 12.54
N VAL A 283 -8.19 -2.25 11.90
CA VAL A 283 -8.84 -1.85 10.64
C VAL A 283 -8.60 -2.88 9.54
N GLY A 284 -7.38 -3.41 9.42
CA GLY A 284 -7.03 -4.46 8.49
C GLY A 284 -7.86 -5.71 8.70
N LEU A 285 -7.88 -6.25 9.92
CA LEU A 285 -8.67 -7.45 10.24
C LEU A 285 -10.16 -7.27 9.96
N VAL A 286 -10.75 -6.16 10.43
CA VAL A 286 -12.18 -5.87 10.18
C VAL A 286 -12.46 -5.80 8.67
N SER A 287 -11.56 -5.20 7.90
CA SER A 287 -11.68 -5.10 6.44
C SER A 287 -11.58 -6.45 5.74
N PHE A 288 -10.69 -7.33 6.23
CA PHE A 288 -10.57 -8.71 5.73
C PHE A 288 -11.82 -9.51 6.00
N PHE A 289 -12.32 -9.53 7.24
CA PHE A 289 -13.54 -10.26 7.58
C PHE A 289 -14.75 -9.74 6.84
N ARG A 290 -14.91 -8.42 6.74
CA ARG A 290 -15.99 -7.80 5.95
C ARG A 290 -15.90 -8.20 4.48
N SER A 291 -14.72 -8.17 3.88
CA SER A 291 -14.52 -8.54 2.47
C SER A 291 -14.77 -10.04 2.25
N ALA A 292 -14.35 -10.88 3.19
CA ALA A 292 -14.60 -12.32 3.16
C ALA A 292 -16.10 -12.63 3.26
N GLN A 293 -16.81 -12.03 4.23
CA GLN A 293 -18.26 -12.16 4.37
C GLN A 293 -18.97 -11.74 3.08
N TRP A 294 -18.59 -10.61 2.50
CA TRP A 294 -19.18 -10.13 1.25
C TRP A 294 -18.96 -11.11 0.08
N ALA A 295 -17.74 -11.66 -0.05
CA ALA A 295 -17.36 -12.59 -1.10
C ALA A 295 -18.06 -13.96 -0.97
N LEU A 296 -18.34 -14.39 0.26
CA LEU A 296 -18.96 -15.68 0.55
C LEU A 296 -20.49 -15.64 0.57
N ALA A 297 -21.09 -14.48 0.86
CA ALA A 297 -22.54 -14.31 0.79
C ALA A 297 -23.06 -14.64 -0.61
N GLU A 298 -24.18 -15.37 -0.66
CA GLU A 298 -24.86 -15.79 -1.89
C GLU A 298 -25.35 -14.60 -2.73
#